data_AF-Q6NM29-F1
#
_entry.id   AF-Q6NM29-F1
#
_cell.length_a   1.000
_cell.length_b   1.000
_cell.length_c   1.000
_cell.angle_alpha   90.00
_cell.angle_beta   90.00
_cell.angle_gamma   90.00
#
_symmetry.space_group_name_H-M   'P 1'
#
loop_
_entity.id
_entity.type
_entity.pdbx_description
1 polymer ?
#
loop_
_entity_poly.entity_id
_entity_poly.type
_entity_poly.pdbx_seq_one_letter_code
_entity_poly.pdbx_strand_id
1 'polypeptide(L)'
;MGDEHSLIPKDSFVFKLPKKSPLVLRTVVLLFVMVCTVYICSICLKQIGVVPSAGFLNVEVFERPCPEPNIQPWDIPYVHYPKPKTYSREECSCNPVRYFAILSMQRSGSGWFETLLNNHTNISSNGEIFSVKDRRANVSTIFETLDKVYNLDWLSSASKNECTSAVGLKWMLNQGLMKNHEEIVEYFKTRGVSAIFLFRRNLLRRMISVLANSYDRDAKPLNGTHKSHVHSPKEAEILARYKPLINTSLLIPDLKQVQEMTSKALAYFNTTRHIFLYYEDVVKNRTKLDDVQEFLKVPKLDLKSRQVKIHHGPLSQHVQNWEEVQKTLKGTGFENFLLEDYRR
;
A
#
# COMPACT_ATOMS: atom_id res chain seq x y z
N MET A 1 -57.53 32.04 -87.76
CA MET A 1 -56.61 32.28 -88.89
C MET A 1 -55.22 32.18 -88.30
N GLY A 2 -54.53 31.05 -88.36
CA GLY A 2 -54.74 29.91 -89.28
C GLY A 2 -53.96 30.13 -90.59
N ASP A 3 -53.27 29.14 -91.15
CA ASP A 3 -53.20 27.72 -90.78
C ASP A 3 -51.79 27.12 -90.99
N GLU A 4 -51.68 25.80 -90.92
CA GLU A 4 -50.45 25.04 -90.67
C GLU A 4 -49.74 24.50 -91.93
N HIS A 5 -48.49 24.02 -91.73
CA HIS A 5 -47.77 23.00 -92.52
C HIS A 5 -47.46 23.16 -94.03
N SER A 6 -46.15 23.10 -94.34
CA SER A 6 -45.52 22.04 -95.15
C SER A 6 -44.00 22.28 -95.25
N LEU A 7 -43.09 21.36 -95.60
CA LEU A 7 -42.87 19.91 -95.41
C LEU A 7 -41.85 19.45 -96.48
N ILE A 8 -40.55 19.39 -96.13
CA ILE A 8 -39.56 18.36 -96.58
C ILE A 8 -39.15 18.39 -98.09
N PRO A 9 -37.95 17.88 -98.52
CA PRO A 9 -36.92 17.05 -97.87
C PRO A 9 -35.54 17.80 -97.77
N LYS A 10 -34.29 17.28 -97.96
CA LYS A 10 -33.70 15.98 -98.37
C LYS A 10 -32.22 15.83 -97.91
N ASP A 11 -31.64 14.64 -98.18
CA ASP A 11 -30.21 14.23 -98.33
C ASP A 11 -29.09 15.17 -97.79
N SER A 12 -28.27 14.89 -96.78
CA SER A 12 -27.53 13.69 -96.31
C SER A 12 -26.01 13.84 -96.47
N PHE A 13 -25.27 13.98 -95.37
CA PHE A 13 -23.81 13.79 -95.32
C PHE A 13 -23.44 12.84 -94.18
N VAL A 14 -23.02 11.62 -94.52
CA VAL A 14 -22.70 10.56 -93.55
C VAL A 14 -21.22 10.57 -93.21
N PHE A 15 -20.83 11.32 -92.17
CA PHE A 15 -19.55 11.10 -91.51
C PHE A 15 -19.65 9.89 -90.56
N LYS A 16 -18.81 8.88 -90.79
CA LYS A 16 -18.74 7.67 -89.94
C LYS A 16 -18.11 8.00 -88.58
N LEU A 17 -18.94 8.21 -87.55
CA LEU A 17 -18.46 8.15 -86.16
C LEU A 17 -18.09 6.68 -85.80
N PRO A 18 -16.97 6.46 -85.08
CA PRO A 18 -16.59 5.11 -84.66
C PRO A 18 -17.58 4.56 -83.62
N LYS A 19 -17.94 3.28 -83.75
CA LYS A 19 -18.76 2.56 -82.75
C LYS A 19 -18.04 2.50 -81.40
N LYS A 20 -18.26 3.48 -80.51
CA LYS A 20 -17.86 3.39 -79.11
C LYS A 20 -18.57 2.18 -78.49
N SER A 21 -17.79 1.17 -78.09
CA SER A 21 -18.33 -0.08 -77.53
C SER A 21 -19.19 0.22 -76.30
N PRO A 22 -20.41 -0.33 -76.19
CA PRO A 22 -21.26 -0.14 -75.01
C PRO A 22 -20.63 -0.73 -73.75
N LEU A 23 -19.67 -1.65 -73.88
CA LEU A 23 -18.90 -2.19 -72.77
C LEU A 23 -18.01 -1.12 -72.13
N VAL A 24 -17.31 -0.30 -72.93
CA VAL A 24 -16.43 0.77 -72.43
C VAL A 24 -17.24 1.85 -71.72
N LEU A 25 -18.40 2.23 -72.26
CA LEU A 25 -19.31 3.18 -71.61
C LEU A 25 -19.80 2.63 -70.26
N ARG A 26 -20.17 1.34 -70.18
CA ARG A 26 -20.56 0.68 -68.93
C ARG A 26 -19.42 0.64 -67.91
N THR A 27 -18.19 0.34 -68.32
CA THR A 27 -17.03 0.36 -67.41
C THR A 27 -16.73 1.76 -66.88
N VAL A 28 -16.83 2.79 -67.72
CA VAL A 28 -16.67 4.20 -67.28
C VAL A 28 -17.78 4.62 -66.31
N VAL A 29 -19.04 4.24 -66.57
CA VAL A 29 -20.15 4.50 -65.64
C VAL A 29 -19.96 3.76 -64.32
N LEU A 30 -19.52 2.49 -64.33
CA LEU A 30 -19.24 1.73 -63.10
C LEU A 30 -18.09 2.34 -62.30
N LEU A 31 -17.03 2.80 -62.94
CA LEU A 31 -15.94 3.53 -62.28
C LEU A 31 -16.44 4.86 -61.68
N PHE A 32 -17.27 5.61 -62.41
CA PHE A 32 -17.84 6.86 -61.91
C PHE A 32 -18.77 6.62 -60.71
N VAL A 33 -19.64 5.59 -60.78
CA VAL A 33 -20.48 5.17 -59.64
C VAL A 33 -19.62 4.74 -58.45
N MET A 34 -18.58 3.95 -58.63
CA MET A 34 -17.67 3.55 -57.53
C MET A 34 -16.99 4.76 -56.88
N VAL A 35 -16.48 5.71 -57.68
CA VAL A 35 -15.86 6.94 -57.17
C VAL A 35 -16.90 7.82 -56.45
N CYS A 36 -18.11 7.97 -57.00
CA CYS A 36 -19.20 8.69 -56.35
C CYS A 36 -19.63 8.02 -55.04
N THR A 37 -19.76 6.69 -54.98
CA THR A 37 -20.10 5.97 -53.75
C THR A 37 -19.00 6.12 -52.70
N VAL A 38 -17.71 6.03 -53.06
CA VAL A 38 -16.61 6.27 -52.12
C VAL A 38 -16.57 7.73 -51.66
N TYR A 39 -16.85 8.70 -52.55
CA TYR A 39 -16.91 10.13 -52.21
C TYR A 39 -18.08 10.47 -51.30
N ILE A 40 -19.27 9.92 -51.58
CA ILE A 40 -20.47 10.05 -50.74
C ILE A 40 -20.22 9.38 -49.38
N CYS A 41 -19.69 8.16 -49.33
CA CYS A 41 -19.29 7.53 -48.08
C CYS A 41 -18.24 8.36 -47.32
N SER A 42 -17.31 9.02 -47.99
CA SER A 42 -16.33 9.92 -47.36
C SER A 42 -16.97 11.18 -46.78
N ILE A 43 -17.97 11.76 -47.46
CA ILE A 43 -18.77 12.88 -46.92
C ILE A 43 -19.65 12.43 -45.76
N CYS A 44 -20.34 11.29 -45.87
CA CYS A 44 -21.15 10.73 -44.78
C CYS A 44 -20.26 10.36 -43.58
N LEU A 45 -19.06 9.82 -43.79
CA LEU A 45 -18.08 9.57 -42.72
C LEU A 45 -17.53 10.87 -42.11
N LYS A 46 -17.44 11.97 -42.86
CA LYS A 46 -17.13 13.30 -42.30
C LYS A 46 -18.31 13.90 -41.53
N GLN A 47 -19.55 13.63 -41.93
CA GLN A 47 -20.75 14.03 -41.19
C GLN A 47 -20.92 13.20 -39.91
N ILE A 48 -20.62 11.89 -39.94
CA ILE A 48 -20.56 11.01 -38.77
C ILE A 48 -19.33 11.35 -37.89
N GLY A 49 -18.23 11.81 -38.50
CA GLY A 49 -17.06 12.36 -37.82
C GLY A 49 -17.31 13.68 -37.08
N VAL A 50 -18.48 14.30 -37.29
CA VAL A 50 -19.04 15.34 -36.43
C VAL A 50 -20.33 14.80 -35.82
N VAL A 51 -20.19 13.77 -34.95
CA VAL A 51 -21.23 13.46 -33.98
C VAL A 51 -21.59 14.77 -33.28
N PRO A 52 -22.88 15.18 -33.23
CA PRO A 52 -23.22 16.48 -32.71
C PRO A 52 -22.79 16.67 -31.27
N SER A 53 -22.79 17.92 -30.81
CA SER A 53 -23.17 18.22 -29.44
C SER A 53 -24.65 17.88 -29.20
N ALA A 54 -24.98 16.59 -29.32
CA ALA A 54 -25.78 15.98 -28.28
C ALA A 54 -25.05 16.36 -27.00
N GLY A 55 -25.64 17.25 -26.22
CA GLY A 55 -25.03 17.60 -24.96
C GLY A 55 -24.74 16.30 -24.23
N PHE A 56 -23.55 16.20 -23.65
CA PHE A 56 -23.52 15.62 -22.34
C PHE A 56 -24.59 16.41 -21.58
N LEU A 57 -25.73 15.76 -21.34
CA LEU A 57 -26.38 15.95 -20.07
C LEU A 57 -25.23 15.81 -19.08
N ASN A 58 -24.85 16.95 -18.51
CA ASN A 58 -24.46 16.97 -17.13
C ASN A 58 -25.69 16.46 -16.36
N VAL A 59 -25.89 15.14 -16.41
CA VAL A 59 -25.85 14.34 -15.22
C VAL A 59 -24.56 14.78 -14.51
N GLU A 60 -24.69 15.91 -13.81
CA GLU A 60 -24.19 16.00 -12.46
C GLU A 60 -24.57 14.66 -11.86
N VAL A 61 -23.58 13.78 -11.77
CA VAL A 61 -23.69 12.60 -10.94
C VAL A 61 -23.75 13.20 -9.56
N PHE A 62 -24.97 13.54 -9.13
CA PHE A 62 -25.28 13.96 -7.77
C PHE A 62 -24.53 12.96 -6.90
N GLU A 63 -23.45 13.41 -6.23
CA GLU A 63 -22.71 12.56 -5.30
C GLU A 63 -23.77 12.11 -4.30
N ARG A 64 -24.28 10.87 -4.48
CA ARG A 64 -25.45 10.41 -3.73
C ARG A 64 -25.08 10.59 -2.27
N PRO A 65 -25.73 11.52 -1.53
CA PRO A 65 -25.22 11.95 -0.26
C PRO A 65 -25.07 10.72 0.61
N CYS A 66 -23.84 10.45 1.03
CA CYS A 66 -23.51 9.20 1.69
C CYS A 66 -24.49 8.98 2.84
N PRO A 67 -25.12 7.80 2.96
CA PRO A 67 -26.12 7.56 4.01
C PRO A 67 -25.56 7.98 5.36
N GLU A 68 -26.33 8.75 6.14
CA GLU A 68 -25.84 9.34 7.38
C GLU A 68 -25.18 8.25 8.25
N PRO A 69 -23.85 8.33 8.45
CA PRO A 69 -23.12 7.19 8.92
C PRO A 69 -23.37 7.05 10.41
N ASN A 70 -23.83 5.87 10.84
CA ASN A 70 -24.09 5.55 12.24
C ASN A 70 -22.77 5.42 13.02
N ILE A 71 -22.15 6.57 13.29
CA ILE A 71 -20.88 6.76 13.97
C ILE A 71 -21.17 7.45 15.29
N GLN A 72 -20.67 6.85 16.37
CA GLN A 72 -20.78 7.43 17.70
C GLN A 72 -19.98 8.75 17.77
N PRO A 73 -20.46 9.79 18.49
CA PRO A 73 -19.82 11.12 18.48
C PRO A 73 -18.30 11.13 18.78
N TRP A 74 -17.85 10.22 19.65
CA TRP A 74 -16.42 10.06 20.01
C TRP A 74 -15.57 9.36 18.93
N ASP A 75 -16.18 8.62 18.00
CA ASP A 75 -15.49 7.95 16.89
C ASP A 75 -15.35 8.88 15.66
N ILE A 76 -16.07 10.02 15.60
CA ILE A 76 -16.05 11.00 14.48
C ILE A 76 -14.63 11.53 14.17
N PRO A 77 -13.79 11.95 15.14
CA PRO A 77 -12.46 12.51 14.84
C PRO A 77 -11.48 11.53 14.19
N TYR A 78 -11.80 10.23 14.21
CA TYR A 78 -10.97 9.13 13.71
C TYR A 78 -11.50 8.56 12.38
N VAL A 79 -12.53 9.18 11.78
CA VAL A 79 -13.17 8.75 10.54
C VAL A 79 -12.98 9.79 9.45
N HIS A 80 -12.51 9.32 8.30
CA HIS A 80 -12.16 10.18 7.18
C HIS A 80 -12.72 9.62 5.87
N TYR A 81 -13.02 10.52 4.93
CA TYR A 81 -13.49 10.20 3.59
C TYR A 81 -12.46 10.74 2.57
N PRO A 82 -11.28 10.09 2.45
CA PRO A 82 -10.24 10.56 1.55
C PRO A 82 -10.73 10.59 0.10
N LYS A 83 -10.32 11.63 -0.64
CA LYS A 83 -10.55 11.79 -2.08
C LYS A 83 -9.16 11.78 -2.76
N PRO A 84 -8.61 10.60 -3.11
CA PRO A 84 -7.33 10.48 -3.81
C PRO A 84 -7.31 11.30 -5.11
N LYS A 85 -6.16 11.87 -5.42
CA LYS A 85 -5.90 12.63 -6.65
C LYS A 85 -5.56 11.73 -7.83
N THR A 86 -5.16 10.49 -7.56
CA THR A 86 -4.64 9.53 -8.54
C THR A 86 -5.68 8.58 -9.14
N TYR A 87 -6.84 8.41 -8.49
CA TYR A 87 -7.94 7.55 -8.95
C TYR A 87 -9.26 7.93 -8.26
N SER A 88 -10.40 7.49 -8.81
CA SER A 88 -11.69 7.59 -8.11
C SER A 88 -11.88 6.43 -7.14
N ARG A 89 -12.45 6.68 -5.96
CA ARG A 89 -12.85 5.60 -5.03
C ARG A 89 -14.18 4.92 -5.42
N GLU A 90 -14.90 5.46 -6.41
CA GLU A 90 -16.13 4.87 -6.97
C GLU A 90 -17.12 4.41 -5.89
N GLU A 91 -17.53 3.13 -5.87
CA GLU A 91 -18.41 2.56 -4.85
C GLU A 91 -17.86 2.67 -3.40
N CYS A 92 -16.54 2.72 -3.25
CA CYS A 92 -15.87 2.88 -1.97
C CYS A 92 -15.82 4.34 -1.47
N SER A 93 -16.30 5.32 -2.25
CA SER A 93 -16.28 6.75 -1.87
C SER A 93 -16.91 7.01 -0.50
N CYS A 94 -18.10 6.46 -0.27
CA CYS A 94 -18.84 6.55 0.99
C CYS A 94 -18.37 5.59 2.10
N ASN A 95 -17.32 4.80 1.88
CA ASN A 95 -16.78 3.93 2.94
C ASN A 95 -15.81 4.72 3.84
N PRO A 96 -16.03 4.75 5.17
CA PRO A 96 -15.17 5.48 6.10
C PRO A 96 -13.80 4.82 6.24
N VAL A 97 -12.76 5.64 6.30
CA VAL A 97 -11.36 5.22 6.46
C VAL A 97 -10.82 5.73 7.79
N ARG A 98 -10.18 4.84 8.56
CA ARG A 98 -9.45 5.18 9.78
C ARG A 98 -7.96 5.16 9.54
N TYR A 99 -7.23 6.10 10.15
CA TYR A 99 -5.79 6.23 9.97
C TYR A 99 -5.02 5.54 11.11
N PHE A 100 -3.93 4.84 10.81
CA PHE A 100 -3.08 4.20 11.82
C PHE A 100 -1.58 4.21 11.51
N ALA A 101 -0.77 4.05 12.55
CA ALA A 101 0.66 3.84 12.42
C ALA A 101 1.16 2.73 13.36
N ILE A 102 1.88 1.74 12.83
CA ILE A 102 2.52 0.67 13.62
C ILE A 102 3.87 1.20 14.13
N LEU A 103 3.90 1.65 15.39
CA LEU A 103 5.07 2.24 16.03
C LEU A 103 5.90 1.14 16.71
N SER A 104 7.16 1.00 16.28
CA SER A 104 7.98 -0.20 16.60
C SER A 104 9.48 0.11 16.66
N MET A 105 10.28 -0.86 17.07
CA MET A 105 11.73 -0.90 16.86
C MET A 105 12.13 -2.05 15.94
N GLN A 106 13.28 -1.94 15.28
CA GLN A 106 13.81 -3.02 14.45
C GLN A 106 13.87 -4.36 15.21
N ARG A 107 13.52 -5.45 14.50
CA ARG A 107 13.46 -6.85 15.00
C ARG A 107 12.43 -7.11 16.11
N SER A 108 11.47 -6.20 16.34
CA SER A 108 10.35 -6.39 17.29
C SER A 108 9.12 -7.10 16.71
N GLY A 109 9.25 -7.81 15.58
CA GLY A 109 8.16 -8.56 14.96
C GLY A 109 7.19 -7.75 14.09
N SER A 110 7.34 -6.41 13.99
CA SER A 110 6.41 -5.55 13.25
C SER A 110 6.31 -5.86 11.76
N GLY A 111 7.35 -6.39 11.10
CA GLY A 111 7.24 -6.86 9.71
C GLY A 111 6.40 -8.13 9.53
N TRP A 112 6.25 -8.97 10.57
CA TRP A 112 5.35 -10.12 10.58
C TRP A 112 3.92 -9.67 10.92
N PHE A 113 3.77 -8.85 11.96
CA PHE A 113 2.49 -8.26 12.36
C PHE A 113 1.84 -7.44 11.23
N GLU A 114 2.62 -6.65 10.49
CA GLU A 114 2.17 -5.96 9.28
C GLU A 114 1.61 -6.92 8.22
N THR A 115 2.22 -8.09 8.00
CA THR A 115 1.66 -9.09 7.08
C THR A 115 0.41 -9.79 7.58
N LEU A 116 0.15 -9.80 8.90
CA LEU A 116 -1.13 -10.24 9.45
C LEU A 116 -2.21 -9.19 9.14
N LEU A 117 -1.95 -7.91 9.43
CA LEU A 117 -2.91 -6.84 9.12
C LEU A 117 -3.19 -6.74 7.62
N ASN A 118 -2.16 -6.80 6.76
CA ASN A 118 -2.31 -6.80 5.30
C ASN A 118 -2.96 -8.07 4.73
N ASN A 119 -3.22 -9.11 5.52
CA ASN A 119 -4.06 -10.23 5.10
C ASN A 119 -5.56 -9.92 5.20
N HIS A 120 -5.98 -8.95 6.04
CA HIS A 120 -7.34 -8.44 6.02
C HIS A 120 -7.60 -7.73 4.67
N THR A 121 -8.80 -7.93 4.13
CA THR A 121 -9.37 -7.21 2.98
C THR A 121 -9.32 -5.69 3.15
N ASN A 122 -9.95 -5.16 4.21
CA ASN A 122 -10.17 -3.73 4.44
C ASN A 122 -8.99 -2.98 5.11
N ILE A 123 -7.85 -3.62 5.39
CA ILE A 123 -6.66 -2.97 5.97
C ILE A 123 -5.54 -2.85 4.92
N SER A 124 -4.91 -1.69 4.83
CA SER A 124 -3.69 -1.46 4.04
C SER A 124 -2.61 -0.73 4.84
N SER A 125 -1.53 -1.45 5.18
CA SER A 125 -0.29 -0.93 5.76
C SER A 125 0.80 -0.84 4.69
N ASN A 126 1.28 0.38 4.43
CA ASN A 126 2.14 0.72 3.29
C ASN A 126 3.65 0.48 3.51
N GLY A 127 4.01 -0.37 4.47
CA GLY A 127 5.40 -0.70 4.76
C GLY A 127 6.14 0.38 5.52
N GLU A 128 7.47 0.28 5.50
CA GLU A 128 8.39 1.13 6.27
C GLU A 128 8.77 2.40 5.50
N ILE A 129 7.79 3.23 5.14
CA ILE A 129 7.97 4.34 4.19
C ILE A 129 9.06 5.34 4.63
N PHE A 130 9.18 5.58 5.94
CA PHE A 130 10.17 6.47 6.55
C PHE A 130 11.56 5.84 6.76
N SER A 131 11.82 4.65 6.22
CA SER A 131 13.19 4.12 6.08
C SER A 131 14.05 4.98 5.14
N VAL A 132 13.45 5.55 4.08
CA VAL A 132 14.07 6.52 3.17
C VAL A 132 14.33 7.84 3.88
N LYS A 133 15.53 8.42 3.74
CA LYS A 133 15.96 9.61 4.49
C LYS A 133 15.18 10.87 4.09
N ASP A 134 14.98 11.08 2.80
CA ASP A 134 14.48 12.34 2.24
C ASP A 134 13.05 12.62 2.71
N ARG A 135 12.22 11.57 2.77
CA ARG A 135 10.85 11.57 3.33
C ARG A 135 10.77 11.96 4.81
N ARG A 136 11.92 12.05 5.51
CA ARG A 136 12.03 12.48 6.91
C ARG A 136 13.10 13.55 7.13
N ALA A 137 13.41 14.34 6.10
CA ALA A 137 14.40 15.41 6.19
C ALA A 137 14.01 16.51 7.20
N ASN A 138 12.73 16.88 7.23
CA ASN A 138 12.11 17.83 8.15
C ASN A 138 10.63 17.46 8.40
N VAL A 139 9.95 18.21 9.27
CA VAL A 139 8.55 17.95 9.67
C VAL A 139 7.55 18.13 8.52
N SER A 140 7.72 19.15 7.67
CA SER A 140 6.84 19.37 6.50
C SER A 140 6.86 18.15 5.59
N THR A 141 8.04 17.65 5.22
CA THR A 141 8.18 16.48 4.35
C THR A 141 7.65 15.19 4.99
N ILE A 142 7.65 15.09 6.32
CA ILE A 142 6.97 14.01 7.06
C ILE A 142 5.45 14.14 6.89
N PHE A 143 4.87 15.32 7.11
CA PHE A 143 3.43 15.56 6.99
C PHE A 143 2.94 15.39 5.54
N GLU A 144 3.66 15.92 4.55
CA GLU A 144 3.41 15.69 3.12
C GLU A 144 3.38 14.19 2.78
N THR A 145 4.28 13.41 3.37
CA THR A 145 4.33 11.94 3.19
C THR A 145 3.16 11.25 3.88
N LEU A 146 2.80 11.66 5.11
CA LEU A 146 1.64 11.13 5.84
C LEU A 146 0.32 11.44 5.13
N ASP A 147 0.10 12.69 4.73
CA ASP A 147 -1.11 13.12 4.02
C ASP A 147 -1.27 12.38 2.68
N LYS A 148 -0.17 12.08 1.97
CA LYS A 148 -0.23 11.27 0.75
C LYS A 148 -0.65 9.81 1.02
N VAL A 149 -0.21 9.22 2.13
CA VAL A 149 -0.64 7.86 2.54
C VAL A 149 -2.10 7.86 2.98
N TYR A 150 -2.49 8.81 3.83
CA TYR A 150 -3.82 8.87 4.40
C TYR A 150 -4.90 9.32 3.39
N ASN A 151 -4.55 10.11 2.37
CA ASN A 151 -5.43 10.39 1.22
C ASN A 151 -5.52 9.24 0.20
N LEU A 152 -4.90 8.09 0.46
CA LEU A 152 -4.81 6.91 -0.41
C LEU A 152 -3.99 7.11 -1.72
N ASP A 153 -3.28 8.23 -1.88
CA ASP A 153 -2.44 8.53 -3.05
C ASP A 153 -1.05 7.83 -3.02
N TRP A 154 -0.86 6.86 -2.10
CA TRP A 154 0.39 6.12 -1.94
C TRP A 154 0.35 4.77 -2.66
N LEU A 155 0.84 4.76 -3.90
CA LEU A 155 1.00 3.55 -4.70
C LEU A 155 1.98 2.57 -4.04
N SER A 156 1.49 1.40 -3.62
CA SER A 156 2.32 0.32 -3.08
C SER A 156 1.74 -1.06 -3.42
N SER A 157 2.52 -2.13 -3.20
CA SER A 157 2.01 -3.50 -3.32
C SER A 157 1.07 -3.92 -2.19
N ALA A 158 0.78 -3.03 -1.23
CA ALA A 158 -0.26 -3.21 -0.21
C ALA A 158 -1.58 -2.49 -0.55
N SER A 159 -1.64 -1.73 -1.66
CA SER A 159 -2.88 -1.19 -2.21
C SER A 159 -3.87 -2.33 -2.52
N LYS A 160 -5.16 -2.10 -2.26
CA LYS A 160 -6.24 -3.10 -2.37
C LYS A 160 -7.21 -2.71 -3.48
N ASN A 161 -7.76 -3.71 -4.16
CA ASN A 161 -8.88 -3.52 -5.09
C ASN A 161 -10.24 -3.45 -4.35
N GLU A 162 -10.25 -3.78 -3.06
CA GLU A 162 -11.44 -3.71 -2.19
C GLU A 162 -11.45 -2.41 -1.37
N CYS A 163 -12.64 -2.03 -0.90
CA CYS A 163 -12.83 -0.84 -0.08
C CYS A 163 -12.02 -0.90 1.23
N THR A 164 -10.90 -0.17 1.25
CA THR A 164 -10.06 0.00 2.44
C THR A 164 -10.81 0.83 3.48
N SER A 165 -10.88 0.32 4.72
CA SER A 165 -11.51 0.97 5.89
C SER A 165 -10.50 1.35 6.97
N ALA A 166 -9.27 0.81 6.90
CA ALA A 166 -8.14 1.25 7.72
C ALA A 166 -6.88 1.36 6.85
N VAL A 167 -6.24 2.53 6.81
CA VAL A 167 -4.99 2.75 6.08
C VAL A 167 -3.90 3.27 7.00
N GLY A 168 -2.66 2.83 6.77
CA GLY A 168 -1.54 3.17 7.61
C GLY A 168 -0.19 2.79 7.05
N LEU A 169 0.79 2.78 7.95
CA LEU A 169 2.19 2.48 7.68
C LEU A 169 2.87 1.86 8.90
N LYS A 170 4.07 1.32 8.70
CA LYS A 170 4.99 0.89 9.77
C LYS A 170 6.07 1.95 9.95
N TRP A 171 6.31 2.38 11.18
CA TRP A 171 7.28 3.43 11.50
C TRP A 171 8.18 2.98 12.66
N MET A 172 9.50 2.97 12.42
CA MET A 172 10.45 2.67 13.49
C MET A 172 10.76 3.94 14.29
N LEU A 173 10.84 3.84 15.63
CA LEU A 173 11.04 4.99 16.52
C LEU A 173 12.25 5.88 16.13
N ASN A 174 13.32 5.28 15.63
CA ASN A 174 14.56 5.95 15.19
C ASN A 174 14.48 6.60 13.79
N GLN A 175 13.34 6.50 13.08
CA GLN A 175 13.13 7.09 11.75
C GLN A 175 12.45 8.47 11.84
N GLY A 176 13.01 9.36 12.67
CA GLY A 176 12.51 10.73 12.86
C GLY A 176 11.33 10.86 13.83
N LEU A 177 10.56 9.81 14.06
CA LEU A 177 9.40 9.81 14.97
C LEU A 177 9.74 10.38 16.35
N MET A 178 10.78 9.85 17.01
CA MET A 178 11.20 10.33 18.34
C MET A 178 11.88 11.70 18.32
N LYS A 179 12.35 12.17 17.16
CA LYS A 179 13.05 13.46 17.03
C LYS A 179 12.04 14.62 17.01
N ASN A 180 11.00 14.50 16.19
CA ASN A 180 9.98 15.53 16.00
C ASN A 180 8.65 15.02 16.59
N HIS A 181 8.71 14.57 17.85
CA HIS A 181 7.61 13.85 18.48
C HIS A 181 6.45 14.78 18.88
N GLU A 182 6.73 16.04 19.23
CA GLU A 182 5.73 17.03 19.61
C GLU A 182 4.79 17.33 18.43
N GLU A 183 5.38 17.60 17.26
CA GLU A 183 4.64 17.91 16.03
C GLU A 183 3.90 16.67 15.49
N ILE A 184 4.50 15.48 15.59
CA ILE A 184 3.86 14.22 15.15
C ILE A 184 2.72 13.83 16.10
N VAL A 185 2.82 14.06 17.42
CA VAL A 185 1.73 13.84 18.38
C VAL A 185 0.56 14.77 18.07
N GLU A 186 0.81 16.04 17.76
CA GLU A 186 -0.27 16.94 17.37
C GLU A 186 -0.88 16.60 16.01
N TYR A 187 -0.07 16.20 15.02
CA TYR A 187 -0.59 15.64 13.76
C TYR A 187 -1.49 14.43 14.04
N PHE A 188 -1.07 13.50 14.92
CA PHE A 188 -1.87 12.30 15.25
C PHE A 188 -3.21 12.66 15.90
N LYS A 189 -3.25 13.67 16.79
CA LYS A 189 -4.47 14.16 17.42
C LYS A 189 -5.38 14.89 16.43
N THR A 190 -4.84 15.86 15.69
CA THR A 190 -5.56 16.66 14.70
C THR A 190 -6.07 15.84 13.50
N ARG A 191 -5.38 14.75 13.14
CA ARG A 191 -5.68 13.91 11.96
C ARG A 191 -6.24 12.52 12.32
N GLY A 192 -6.66 12.27 13.56
CA GLY A 192 -7.32 11.01 13.94
C GLY A 192 -6.45 9.75 13.82
N VAL A 193 -5.13 9.87 13.87
CA VAL A 193 -4.22 8.73 13.65
C VAL A 193 -4.13 7.88 14.91
N SER A 194 -4.47 6.60 14.76
CA SER A 194 -4.42 5.60 15.82
C SER A 194 -3.06 4.91 15.90
N ALA A 195 -2.35 5.07 17.01
CA ALA A 195 -1.04 4.45 17.21
C ALA A 195 -1.17 2.99 17.66
N ILE A 196 -0.50 2.06 16.95
CA ILE A 196 -0.37 0.66 17.36
C ILE A 196 1.09 0.44 17.78
N PHE A 197 1.35 0.44 19.08
CA PHE A 197 2.67 0.14 19.62
C PHE A 197 2.92 -1.36 19.64
N LEU A 198 3.94 -1.82 18.92
CA LEU A 198 4.41 -3.21 18.97
C LEU A 198 5.89 -3.26 19.34
N PHE A 199 6.15 -3.76 20.55
CA PHE A 199 7.50 -3.96 21.06
C PHE A 199 7.80 -5.44 21.33
N ARG A 200 9.06 -5.73 21.65
CA ARG A 200 9.49 -7.07 22.05
C ARG A 200 9.88 -7.08 23.52
N ARG A 201 9.34 -8.04 24.28
CA ARG A 201 9.58 -8.16 25.72
C ARG A 201 10.99 -8.69 26.00
N ASN A 202 11.47 -9.70 25.25
CA ASN A 202 12.85 -10.17 25.38
C ASN A 202 13.82 -9.32 24.54
N LEU A 203 14.46 -8.34 25.19
CA LEU A 203 15.39 -7.42 24.53
C LEU A 203 16.74 -8.06 24.16
N LEU A 204 17.18 -9.11 24.86
CA LEU A 204 18.36 -9.90 24.48
C LEU A 204 18.12 -10.65 23.17
N ARG A 205 16.99 -11.35 23.04
CA ARG A 205 16.60 -12.01 21.78
C ARG A 205 16.39 -11.02 20.64
N ARG A 206 15.93 -9.79 20.95
CA ARG A 206 15.89 -8.68 20.00
C ARG A 206 17.29 -8.32 19.50
N MET A 207 18.26 -8.11 20.41
CA MET A 207 19.66 -7.80 20.08
C MET A 207 20.31 -8.91 19.22
N ILE A 208 20.18 -10.17 19.62
CA ILE A 208 20.67 -11.33 18.85
C ILE A 208 20.11 -11.30 17.42
N SER A 209 18.81 -11.02 17.27
CA SER A 209 18.21 -10.89 15.94
C SER A 209 18.60 -9.61 15.18
N VAL A 210 19.11 -8.56 15.83
CA VAL A 210 19.69 -7.37 15.15
C VAL A 210 21.06 -7.74 14.59
N LEU A 211 21.92 -8.36 15.40
CA LEU A 211 23.27 -8.77 14.99
C LEU A 211 23.22 -9.77 13.82
N ALA A 212 22.36 -10.79 13.91
CA ALA A 212 22.15 -11.75 12.82
C ALA A 212 21.57 -11.10 11.54
N ASN A 213 20.74 -10.05 11.66
CA ASN A 213 20.22 -9.30 10.50
C ASN A 213 21.30 -8.40 9.87
N SER A 214 22.28 -7.91 10.65
CA SER A 214 23.45 -7.24 10.07
C SER A 214 24.28 -8.25 9.29
N TYR A 215 24.62 -9.39 9.90
CA TYR A 215 25.37 -10.45 9.23
C TYR A 215 24.71 -10.91 7.91
N ASP A 216 23.39 -11.12 7.89
CA ASP A 216 22.68 -11.46 6.64
C ASP A 216 22.70 -10.32 5.58
N ARG A 217 22.68 -9.05 5.99
CA ARG A 217 22.83 -7.92 5.05
C ARG A 217 24.23 -7.87 4.44
N ASP A 218 25.23 -8.20 5.24
CA ASP A 218 26.64 -7.95 4.93
C ASP A 218 27.27 -9.18 4.22
N ALA A 219 27.00 -10.40 4.70
CA ALA A 219 27.49 -11.66 4.13
C ALA A 219 26.52 -12.35 3.16
N LYS A 220 25.22 -12.03 3.20
CA LYS A 220 24.17 -12.45 2.24
C LYS A 220 24.14 -13.97 1.93
N PRO A 221 24.08 -14.84 2.95
CA PRO A 221 24.16 -16.30 2.80
C PRO A 221 23.04 -16.93 1.95
N LEU A 222 21.93 -16.22 1.71
CA LEU A 222 20.86 -16.68 0.82
C LEU A 222 21.14 -16.25 -0.63
N ASN A 223 22.09 -16.93 -1.27
CA ASN A 223 22.47 -16.74 -2.68
C ASN A 223 22.78 -15.26 -3.03
N GLY A 224 23.57 -14.57 -2.20
CA GLY A 224 23.95 -13.17 -2.43
C GLY A 224 22.82 -12.15 -2.18
N THR A 225 21.66 -12.60 -1.67
CA THR A 225 20.50 -11.75 -1.37
C THR A 225 20.32 -11.59 0.15
N HIS A 226 20.20 -10.35 0.61
CA HIS A 226 19.77 -10.04 1.99
C HIS A 226 18.27 -10.32 2.16
N LYS A 227 17.87 -11.04 3.22
CA LYS A 227 16.45 -11.26 3.57
C LYS A 227 16.18 -11.06 5.06
N SER A 228 15.87 -9.81 5.42
CA SER A 228 15.36 -9.46 6.77
C SER A 228 14.15 -10.30 7.21
N HIS A 229 13.36 -10.83 6.28
CA HIS A 229 12.23 -11.75 6.52
C HIS A 229 12.26 -12.89 5.49
N VAL A 230 11.89 -14.10 5.90
CA VAL A 230 11.93 -15.32 5.07
C VAL A 230 10.59 -16.05 5.10
N HIS A 231 10.30 -16.80 4.04
CA HIS A 231 9.03 -17.52 3.87
C HIS A 231 9.20 -19.05 3.88
N SER A 232 10.42 -19.55 3.69
CA SER A 232 10.74 -20.99 3.78
C SER A 232 11.40 -21.34 5.12
N PRO A 233 11.00 -22.45 5.78
CA PRO A 233 11.74 -23.01 6.92
C PRO A 233 13.21 -23.30 6.60
N LYS A 234 13.56 -23.60 5.34
CA LYS A 234 14.96 -23.87 4.94
C LYS A 234 15.80 -22.60 4.88
N GLU A 235 15.21 -21.47 4.46
CA GLU A 235 15.87 -20.16 4.53
C GLU A 235 16.10 -19.75 6.00
N ALA A 236 15.09 -19.98 6.85
CA ALA A 236 15.18 -19.73 8.29
C ALA A 236 16.29 -20.55 8.96
N GLU A 237 16.39 -21.85 8.64
CA GLU A 237 17.45 -22.74 9.11
C GLU A 237 18.84 -22.24 8.68
N ILE A 238 19.00 -21.76 7.45
CA ILE A 238 20.29 -21.22 6.96
C ILE A 238 20.68 -19.95 7.74
N LEU A 239 19.76 -19.01 7.93
CA LEU A 239 20.02 -17.77 8.67
C LEU A 239 20.30 -18.01 10.16
N ALA A 240 19.61 -18.97 10.78
CA ALA A 240 19.77 -19.31 12.20
C ALA A 240 21.11 -20.03 12.53
N ARG A 241 21.93 -20.39 11.54
CA ARG A 241 23.27 -20.95 11.76
C ARG A 241 24.27 -19.92 12.26
N TYR A 242 24.07 -18.64 11.95
CA TYR A 242 24.97 -17.59 12.42
C TYR A 242 24.73 -17.27 13.90
N LYS A 243 25.78 -17.41 14.71
CA LYS A 243 25.76 -17.09 16.14
C LYS A 243 26.60 -15.83 16.39
N PRO A 244 25.99 -14.67 16.68
CA PRO A 244 26.76 -13.49 17.06
C PRO A 244 27.57 -13.71 18.34
N LEU A 245 28.77 -13.11 18.36
CA LEU A 245 29.50 -12.77 19.57
C LEU A 245 28.90 -11.49 20.15
N ILE A 246 28.56 -11.47 21.44
CA ILE A 246 27.95 -10.30 22.11
C ILE A 246 29.01 -9.58 22.93
N ASN A 247 29.13 -8.27 22.74
CA ASN A 247 29.98 -7.42 23.57
C ASN A 247 29.32 -7.23 24.95
N THR A 248 29.74 -8.02 25.93
CA THR A 248 29.21 -8.02 27.29
C THR A 248 29.42 -6.70 28.03
N SER A 249 30.47 -5.93 27.71
CA SER A 249 30.72 -4.61 28.29
C SER A 249 29.68 -3.55 27.88
N LEU A 250 29.05 -3.69 26.71
CA LEU A 250 27.98 -2.80 26.23
C LEU A 250 26.56 -3.36 26.42
N LEU A 251 26.44 -4.66 26.72
CA LEU A 251 25.16 -5.37 26.80
C LEU A 251 24.15 -4.70 27.75
N ILE A 252 24.54 -4.36 28.98
CA ILE A 252 23.63 -3.73 29.94
C ILE A 252 23.24 -2.29 29.52
N PRO A 253 24.18 -1.40 29.11
CA PRO A 253 23.86 -0.11 28.49
C PRO A 253 22.88 -0.20 27.31
N ASP A 254 23.11 -1.12 26.37
CA ASP A 254 22.26 -1.29 25.18
C ASP A 254 20.84 -1.74 25.54
N LEU A 255 20.70 -2.64 26.52
CA LEU A 255 19.40 -3.08 27.02
C LEU A 255 18.64 -1.93 27.72
N LYS A 256 19.34 -1.09 28.51
CA LYS A 256 18.76 0.11 29.14
C LYS A 256 18.30 1.13 28.11
N GLN A 257 19.15 1.50 27.14
CA GLN A 257 18.82 2.49 26.11
C GLN A 257 17.53 2.13 25.35
N VAL A 258 17.33 0.84 25.09
CA VAL A 258 16.13 0.33 24.42
C VAL A 258 14.90 0.38 25.33
N GLN A 259 15.04 0.00 26.60
CA GLN A 259 13.95 0.13 27.57
C GLN A 259 13.53 1.61 27.73
N GLU A 260 14.50 2.52 27.88
CA GLU A 260 14.26 3.97 27.94
C GLU A 260 13.58 4.52 26.68
N MET A 261 14.03 4.12 25.48
CA MET A 261 13.42 4.58 24.23
C MET A 261 11.97 4.07 24.10
N THR A 262 11.68 2.87 24.61
CA THR A 262 10.31 2.34 24.69
C THR A 262 9.46 3.18 25.65
N SER A 263 9.95 3.43 26.87
CA SER A 263 9.25 4.26 27.86
C SER A 263 9.02 5.70 27.38
N LYS A 264 10.00 6.32 26.73
CA LYS A 264 9.89 7.66 26.15
C LYS A 264 8.83 7.71 25.04
N ALA A 265 8.78 6.69 24.17
CA ALA A 265 7.76 6.64 23.11
C ALA A 265 6.33 6.56 23.67
N LEU A 266 6.11 5.74 24.70
CA LEU A 266 4.82 5.65 25.39
C LEU A 266 4.48 6.95 26.14
N ALA A 267 5.47 7.60 26.75
CA ALA A 267 5.28 8.88 27.45
C ALA A 267 4.90 10.01 26.49
N TYR A 268 5.57 10.15 25.35
CA TYR A 268 5.28 11.21 24.36
C TYR A 268 3.89 11.04 23.73
N PHE A 269 3.49 9.81 23.40
CA PHE A 269 2.24 9.52 22.70
C PHE A 269 1.07 9.20 23.64
N ASN A 270 1.21 9.41 24.95
CA ASN A 270 0.20 9.04 25.95
C ASN A 270 -1.18 9.73 25.75
N THR A 271 -1.19 10.93 25.16
CA THR A 271 -2.41 11.69 24.81
C THR A 271 -3.00 11.35 23.44
N THR A 272 -2.35 10.48 22.65
CA THR A 272 -2.88 10.00 21.37
C THR A 272 -3.75 8.76 21.56
N ARG A 273 -4.67 8.49 20.63
CA ARG A 273 -5.44 7.23 20.61
C ARG A 273 -4.50 6.07 20.29
N HIS A 274 -4.17 5.24 21.29
CA HIS A 274 -3.18 4.18 21.13
C HIS A 274 -3.61 2.83 21.71
N ILE A 275 -3.03 1.75 21.16
CA ILE A 275 -3.02 0.40 21.73
C ILE A 275 -1.57 -0.08 21.86
N PHE A 276 -1.28 -0.89 22.88
CA PHE A 276 0.06 -1.36 23.21
C PHE A 276 0.12 -2.89 23.30
N LEU A 277 1.08 -3.48 22.61
CA LEU A 277 1.25 -4.93 22.46
C LEU A 277 2.72 -5.33 22.57
N TYR A 278 2.98 -6.48 23.19
CA TYR A 278 4.23 -7.20 23.02
C TYR A 278 4.09 -8.31 21.96
N TYR A 279 5.10 -8.46 21.12
CA TYR A 279 5.23 -9.54 20.13
C TYR A 279 5.01 -10.93 20.75
N GLU A 280 5.55 -11.16 21.95
CA GLU A 280 5.40 -12.41 22.70
C GLU A 280 3.93 -12.72 23.02
N ASP A 281 3.15 -11.70 23.38
CA ASP A 281 1.74 -11.83 23.74
C ASP A 281 0.89 -12.14 22.50
N VAL A 282 1.16 -11.48 21.37
CA VAL A 282 0.50 -11.71 20.07
C VAL A 282 0.84 -13.10 19.48
N VAL A 283 2.03 -13.63 19.77
CA VAL A 283 2.41 -15.01 19.40
C VAL A 283 1.76 -16.05 20.32
N LYS A 284 1.67 -15.79 21.64
CA LYS A 284 1.05 -16.75 22.59
C LYS A 284 -0.48 -16.76 22.53
N ASN A 285 -1.12 -15.62 22.24
CA ASN A 285 -2.57 -15.51 22.15
C ASN A 285 -3.03 -14.74 20.90
N ARG A 286 -3.70 -15.45 19.97
CA ARG A 286 -4.25 -14.87 18.74
C ARG A 286 -5.36 -13.85 18.97
N THR A 287 -6.07 -13.85 20.11
CA THR A 287 -7.11 -12.83 20.37
C THR A 287 -6.53 -11.41 20.47
N LYS A 288 -5.22 -11.26 20.66
CA LYS A 288 -4.54 -9.95 20.55
C LYS A 288 -4.50 -9.37 19.13
N LEU A 289 -4.93 -10.13 18.11
CA LEU A 289 -5.23 -9.61 16.79
C LEU A 289 -6.69 -9.13 16.70
N ASP A 290 -7.62 -9.74 17.43
CA ASP A 290 -9.01 -9.30 17.53
C ASP A 290 -9.14 -7.96 18.26
N ASP A 291 -8.36 -7.77 19.33
CA ASP A 291 -8.18 -6.48 20.02
C ASP A 291 -7.78 -5.37 19.02
N VAL A 292 -6.92 -5.68 18.04
CA VAL A 292 -6.44 -4.72 17.02
C VAL A 292 -7.46 -4.48 15.93
N GLN A 293 -8.16 -5.52 15.47
CA GLN A 293 -9.25 -5.39 14.49
C GLN A 293 -10.39 -4.53 15.07
N GLU A 294 -10.73 -4.73 16.34
CA GLU A 294 -11.71 -3.91 17.07
C GLU A 294 -11.22 -2.48 17.33
N PHE A 295 -9.94 -2.31 17.71
CA PHE A 295 -9.31 -0.99 17.85
C PHE A 295 -9.29 -0.19 16.53
N LEU A 296 -9.14 -0.86 15.39
CA LEU A 296 -9.26 -0.28 14.04
C LEU A 296 -10.70 -0.22 13.52
N LYS A 297 -11.69 -0.73 14.28
CA LYS A 297 -13.12 -0.77 13.93
C LYS A 297 -13.38 -1.44 12.58
N VAL A 298 -12.68 -2.54 12.29
CA VAL A 298 -12.88 -3.41 11.13
C VAL A 298 -13.44 -4.78 11.57
N PRO A 299 -14.03 -5.58 10.65
CA PRO A 299 -14.50 -6.94 10.98
C PRO A 299 -13.39 -7.82 11.57
N LYS A 300 -13.77 -8.81 12.39
CA LYS A 300 -12.81 -9.78 12.93
C LYS A 300 -12.61 -10.94 11.96
N LEU A 301 -11.41 -11.04 11.37
CA LEU A 301 -10.98 -12.10 10.46
C LEU A 301 -9.81 -12.91 11.04
N ASP A 302 -9.64 -14.14 10.55
CA ASP A 302 -8.53 -15.04 10.94
C ASP A 302 -7.23 -14.70 10.16
N LEU A 303 -6.46 -13.74 10.69
CA LEU A 303 -5.29 -13.17 10.01
C LEU A 303 -4.10 -14.13 9.91
N LYS A 304 -3.55 -14.29 8.69
CA LYS A 304 -2.50 -15.26 8.33
C LYS A 304 -1.29 -14.56 7.71
N SER A 305 -0.09 -15.06 8.04
CA SER A 305 1.18 -14.60 7.49
C SER A 305 1.95 -15.77 6.86
N ARG A 306 2.70 -15.48 5.80
CA ARG A 306 3.65 -16.43 5.17
C ARG A 306 5.07 -16.32 5.75
N GLN A 307 5.33 -15.40 6.69
CA GLN A 307 6.63 -15.27 7.32
C GLN A 307 6.84 -16.30 8.41
N VAL A 308 7.99 -16.99 8.36
CA VAL A 308 8.43 -17.93 9.39
C VAL A 308 9.43 -17.27 10.35
N LYS A 309 9.52 -17.78 11.58
CA LYS A 309 10.49 -17.31 12.57
C LYS A 309 11.87 -17.90 12.24
N ILE A 310 12.93 -17.11 12.42
CA ILE A 310 14.32 -17.55 12.16
C ILE A 310 14.85 -18.32 13.37
N HIS A 311 14.97 -17.67 14.53
CA HIS A 311 15.52 -18.29 15.73
C HIS A 311 14.42 -19.01 16.55
N HIS A 312 14.53 -20.34 16.63
CA HIS A 312 13.70 -21.23 17.46
C HIS A 312 14.49 -21.75 18.67
N GLY A 313 13.81 -22.08 19.77
CA GLY A 313 14.45 -22.66 20.97
C GLY A 313 15.31 -21.68 21.79
N PRO A 314 16.21 -22.21 22.65
CA PRO A 314 16.86 -21.45 23.71
C PRO A 314 17.99 -20.56 23.18
N LEU A 315 18.21 -19.43 23.85
CA LEU A 315 19.16 -18.40 23.39
C LEU A 315 20.61 -18.88 23.34
N SER A 316 20.99 -19.84 24.17
CA SER A 316 22.30 -20.50 24.15
C SER A 316 22.65 -21.16 22.81
N GLN A 317 21.65 -21.54 22.01
CA GLN A 317 21.89 -22.07 20.66
C GLN A 317 22.27 -20.98 19.64
N HIS A 318 21.96 -19.71 19.90
CA HIS A 318 22.05 -18.57 18.97
C HIS A 318 23.08 -17.50 19.36
N VAL A 319 23.99 -17.81 20.28
CA VAL A 319 25.06 -16.91 20.76
C VAL A 319 26.37 -17.68 20.83
N GLN A 320 27.49 -17.03 20.47
CA GLN A 320 28.82 -17.67 20.54
C GLN A 320 29.36 -17.72 21.98
N ASN A 321 29.35 -16.60 22.71
CA ASN A 321 29.82 -16.47 24.08
C ASN A 321 28.67 -16.52 25.12
N TRP A 322 27.81 -17.55 25.04
CA TRP A 322 26.62 -17.63 25.89
C TRP A 322 26.92 -17.56 27.40
N GLU A 323 27.98 -18.23 27.87
CA GLU A 323 28.33 -18.26 29.30
C GLU A 323 28.69 -16.88 29.86
N GLU A 324 29.40 -16.06 29.07
CA GLU A 324 29.73 -14.68 29.42
C GLU A 324 28.46 -13.83 29.50
N VAL A 325 27.58 -13.93 28.49
CA VAL A 325 26.28 -13.22 28.46
C VAL A 325 25.40 -13.61 29.65
N GLN A 326 25.35 -14.90 29.99
CA GLN A 326 24.65 -15.42 31.15
C GLN A 326 25.23 -14.88 32.46
N LYS A 327 26.57 -14.84 32.59
CA LYS A 327 27.29 -14.26 33.73
C LYS A 327 27.07 -12.75 33.87
N THR A 328 27.00 -12.01 32.77
CA THR A 328 26.78 -10.56 32.75
C THR A 328 25.34 -10.18 33.14
N LEU A 329 24.34 -10.98 32.77
CA LEU A 329 22.94 -10.65 33.06
C LEU A 329 22.41 -11.21 34.39
N LYS A 330 23.03 -12.25 34.94
CA LYS A 330 22.65 -12.83 36.24
C LYS A 330 22.85 -11.83 37.39
N GLY A 331 21.88 -11.74 38.29
CA GLY A 331 21.86 -10.75 39.38
C GLY A 331 21.47 -9.33 38.94
N THR A 332 21.06 -9.13 37.67
CA THR A 332 20.62 -7.83 37.15
C THR A 332 19.12 -7.80 36.88
N GLY A 333 18.54 -6.61 36.74
CA GLY A 333 17.15 -6.43 36.29
C GLY A 333 16.83 -7.02 34.90
N PHE A 334 17.84 -7.49 34.17
CA PHE A 334 17.72 -8.13 32.86
C PHE A 334 17.90 -9.65 32.88
N GLU A 335 18.10 -10.29 34.05
CA GLU A 335 18.25 -11.75 34.18
C GLU A 335 17.08 -12.51 33.52
N ASN A 336 15.86 -11.96 33.62
CA ASN A 336 14.66 -12.52 32.99
C ASN A 336 14.75 -12.66 31.45
N PHE A 337 15.65 -11.96 30.76
CA PHE A 337 15.85 -12.11 29.31
C PHE A 337 16.66 -13.37 28.93
N LEU A 338 17.31 -14.03 29.90
CA LEU A 338 17.95 -15.34 29.71
C LEU A 338 16.91 -16.46 29.55
N LEU A 339 15.66 -16.22 29.97
CA LEU A 339 14.55 -17.16 29.90
C LEU A 339 13.94 -17.19 28.48
N GLU A 340 13.27 -18.30 28.14
CA GLU A 340 12.56 -18.40 26.86
C GLU A 340 11.28 -17.53 26.83
N ASP A 341 11.05 -16.89 25.67
CA ASP A 341 9.87 -16.06 25.35
C ASP A 341 8.52 -16.71 25.70
N TYR A 342 8.45 -18.05 25.72
CA TYR A 342 7.21 -18.83 25.88
C TYR A 342 7.38 -19.99 26.86
N ARG A 343 7.52 -19.68 28.17
CA ARG A 343 7.05 -20.65 29.18
C ARG A 343 5.56 -20.94 28.90
N ARG A 344 5.21 -22.22 28.81
CA ARG A 344 3.82 -22.68 28.58
C ARG A 344 2.91 -22.15 29.68
#